data_AF-A0A329RCC9-F1
#
_entry.id   AF-A0A329RCC9-F1
#
_cell.length_a   1.000
_cell.length_b   1.000
_cell.length_c   1.000
_cell.angle_alpha   90.00
_cell.angle_beta   90.00
_cell.angle_gamma   90.00
#
_symmetry.space_group_name_H-M   'P 1'
#
loop_
_entity.id
_entity.type
_entity.pdbx_description
1 polymer ?
#
loop_
_entity_poly.entity_id
_entity_poly.type
_entity_poly.pdbx_seq_one_letter_code
_entity_poly.pdbx_strand_id
1 'polypeptide(L)'
;MQVSPLHPPNSQLFSDDVISGVVQQRSKRSRSAFVGLNSDMSVDAVPRPSQRPRLQQWHPQTREYGEAGEPSSNVPPGRWGSHQDTTAMISALKEKLQPPASTESTARDGQLQAMVHLIIADKLRLRELRRVRQIRYRKKKDDYANSLDEGNKQLRVEIEQLADRRRSVLAAVPAKKSGWSVAVEYFRLFQLGIPDTSASGVSSSCAQIAFLKATMAPDVLFNTDCGVKAVIGNWYYISQWFAKFDMELDALGTGSSGTLVAKTVTSITITEHTIRKVFPHLTSSEDPSGMSPLAQELLDKTLVMHGTTRFEWDSVRCRVGSIRSQSDMMTPLLRLLGTLEKVARVFSNALITPELHCK
;
A
#
# COMPACT_ATOMS: atom_id res chain seq x y z
N MET A 1 11.80 14.19 52.36
CA MET A 1 11.21 15.39 51.73
C MET A 1 10.96 15.09 50.27
N GLN A 2 9.71 15.34 49.86
CA GLN A 2 9.15 15.48 48.50
C GLN A 2 9.44 14.41 47.44
N VAL A 3 8.40 13.59 47.22
CA VAL A 3 8.18 12.74 46.05
C VAL A 3 7.58 13.62 44.95
N SER A 4 8.22 13.70 43.78
CA SER A 4 7.73 14.46 42.62
C SER A 4 7.05 13.52 41.60
N PRO A 5 5.94 13.91 40.95
CA PRO A 5 5.00 12.98 40.32
C PRO A 5 4.99 13.11 38.79
N LEU A 6 5.98 12.59 38.07
CA LEU A 6 5.94 12.46 36.60
C LEU A 6 6.76 11.25 36.10
N HIS A 7 6.47 10.05 36.60
CA HIS A 7 6.90 8.80 35.95
C HIS A 7 5.69 8.07 35.35
N PRO A 8 5.73 7.66 34.07
CA PRO A 8 4.72 6.77 33.52
C PRO A 8 4.81 5.39 34.22
N PRO A 9 3.67 4.72 34.49
CA PRO A 9 3.69 3.38 35.03
C PRO A 9 4.25 2.45 33.93
N ASN A 10 5.22 1.60 34.28
CA ASN A 10 5.93 0.62 33.43
C ASN A 10 7.37 0.97 33.00
N SER A 11 8.16 1.66 33.82
CA SER A 11 9.60 1.84 33.58
C SER A 11 10.51 0.82 34.30
N GLN A 12 9.97 -0.21 34.96
CA GLN A 12 10.76 -1.22 35.70
C GLN A 12 10.48 -2.68 35.32
N LEU A 13 9.88 -2.97 34.17
CA LEU A 13 9.72 -4.35 33.68
C LEU A 13 9.99 -4.43 32.17
N PHE A 14 11.23 -4.14 31.77
CA PHE A 14 11.78 -4.68 30.53
C PHE A 14 12.77 -5.77 30.93
N SER A 15 12.27 -7.01 30.97
CA SER A 15 13.11 -8.20 30.95
C SER A 15 13.38 -8.54 29.48
N ASP A 16 14.65 -8.70 29.12
CA ASP A 16 15.14 -9.04 27.77
C ASP A 16 14.88 -10.51 27.36
N ASP A 17 13.87 -11.17 27.93
CA ASP A 17 13.59 -12.60 27.69
C ASP A 17 12.39 -12.89 26.76
N VAL A 18 11.93 -11.93 25.96
CA VAL A 18 10.82 -12.16 25.01
C VAL A 18 11.30 -12.35 23.58
N ILE A 19 12.32 -13.17 23.36
CA ILE A 19 12.59 -13.80 22.05
C ILE A 19 13.05 -15.25 22.28
N SER A 20 12.14 -16.14 22.65
CA SER A 20 12.32 -17.56 22.37
C SER A 20 10.97 -18.18 21.97
N GLY A 21 10.92 -18.75 20.77
CA GLY A 21 9.72 -19.45 20.31
C GLY A 21 9.29 -19.22 18.86
N VAL A 22 10.17 -18.79 17.93
CA VAL A 22 9.86 -18.96 16.50
C VAL A 22 10.14 -20.40 16.12
N VAL A 23 9.10 -21.24 16.17
CA VAL A 23 9.14 -22.56 15.55
C VAL A 23 9.14 -22.36 14.04
N GLN A 24 10.32 -22.53 13.42
CA GLN A 24 10.46 -22.67 11.97
C GLN A 24 9.65 -23.88 11.49
N GLN A 25 8.57 -23.63 10.77
CA GLN A 25 7.79 -24.70 10.15
C GLN A 25 8.55 -25.22 8.92
N ARG A 26 9.05 -26.46 9.01
CA ARG A 26 9.63 -27.20 7.88
C ARG A 26 8.63 -27.25 6.72
N SER A 27 9.03 -26.70 5.57
CA SER A 27 8.36 -26.88 4.28
C SER A 27 8.22 -28.38 3.97
N LYS A 28 7.00 -28.88 3.96
CA LYS A 28 6.69 -30.21 3.40
C LYS A 28 6.50 -30.05 1.90
N ARG A 29 7.48 -30.56 1.14
CA ARG A 29 7.38 -30.88 -0.29
C ARG A 29 6.02 -31.51 -0.59
N SER A 30 5.20 -30.79 -1.35
CA SER A 30 4.03 -31.36 -2.01
C SER A 30 4.52 -32.28 -3.13
N ARG A 31 4.25 -33.59 -3.03
CA ARG A 31 4.35 -34.53 -4.14
C ARG A 31 3.04 -34.46 -4.91
N SER A 32 2.96 -33.59 -5.91
CA SER A 32 1.99 -33.76 -7.00
C SER A 32 2.67 -34.55 -8.11
N ALA A 33 2.24 -35.80 -8.29
CA ALA A 33 2.56 -36.58 -9.47
C ALA A 33 1.91 -35.91 -10.68
N PHE A 34 2.72 -35.48 -11.64
CA PHE A 34 2.27 -35.10 -12.97
C PHE A 34 2.88 -36.08 -13.97
N VAL A 35 2.00 -36.70 -14.74
CA VAL A 35 2.32 -37.67 -15.81
C VAL A 35 3.05 -36.92 -16.92
N GLY A 36 4.19 -37.47 -17.34
CA GLY A 36 5.03 -36.89 -18.38
C GLY A 36 4.49 -37.12 -19.79
N LEU A 37 4.71 -36.13 -20.65
CA LEU A 37 4.88 -36.28 -22.09
C LEU A 37 5.86 -35.19 -22.55
N ASN A 38 6.83 -35.61 -23.37
CA ASN A 38 8.05 -34.92 -23.77
C ASN A 38 7.81 -33.58 -24.50
N SER A 39 8.69 -32.60 -24.29
CA SER A 39 9.64 -32.04 -25.29
C SER A 39 10.03 -30.57 -25.03
N ASP A 40 11.32 -30.32 -25.27
CA ASP A 40 12.05 -29.07 -25.50
C ASP A 40 12.25 -28.01 -24.41
N MET A 41 13.54 -27.85 -24.07
CA MET A 41 14.14 -26.68 -23.44
C MET A 41 14.30 -25.56 -24.46
N SER A 42 13.83 -24.37 -24.12
CA SER A 42 14.41 -23.12 -24.60
C SER A 42 14.49 -22.12 -23.45
N VAL A 43 15.63 -21.46 -23.35
CA VAL A 43 16.04 -20.47 -22.35
C VAL A 43 15.57 -19.08 -22.82
N ASP A 44 15.41 -18.16 -21.86
CA ASP A 44 15.10 -16.72 -22.01
C ASP A 44 13.64 -16.28 -22.01
N ALA A 45 13.14 -15.93 -20.81
CA ALA A 45 12.23 -14.80 -20.61
C ALA A 45 12.15 -14.42 -19.12
N VAL A 46 12.78 -13.31 -18.75
CA VAL A 46 12.52 -12.59 -17.49
C VAL A 46 11.09 -12.02 -17.56
N PRO A 47 10.16 -12.31 -16.63
CA PRO A 47 8.82 -11.71 -16.67
C PRO A 47 8.88 -10.24 -16.24
N ARG A 48 8.28 -9.36 -17.05
CA ARG A 48 7.99 -7.96 -16.69
C ARG A 48 7.10 -7.89 -15.44
N PRO A 49 7.20 -6.84 -14.59
CA PRO A 49 6.30 -6.67 -13.46
C PRO A 49 4.87 -6.43 -13.96
N SER A 50 3.96 -7.25 -13.45
CA SER A 50 2.52 -7.18 -13.68
C SER A 50 1.94 -5.85 -13.19
N GLN A 51 1.15 -5.25 -14.06
CA GLN A 51 0.33 -4.06 -13.80
C GLN A 51 -0.60 -4.32 -12.60
N ARG A 52 -0.68 -3.36 -11.67
CA ARG A 52 -1.63 -3.37 -10.56
C ARG A 52 -3.07 -3.34 -11.12
N PRO A 53 -4.00 -4.21 -10.68
CA PRO A 53 -5.40 -4.08 -11.07
C PRO A 53 -6.02 -2.82 -10.44
N ARG A 54 -6.73 -2.05 -11.28
CA ARG A 54 -7.58 -0.93 -10.89
C ARG A 54 -8.65 -1.40 -9.89
N LEU A 55 -8.82 -0.65 -8.80
CA LEU A 55 -9.96 -0.75 -7.88
C LEU A 55 -11.25 -0.44 -8.66
N GLN A 56 -12.04 -1.46 -8.98
CA GLN A 56 -13.43 -1.25 -9.37
C GLN A 56 -14.28 -1.06 -8.11
N GLN A 57 -14.87 0.14 -8.04
CA GLN A 57 -15.82 0.58 -7.03
C GLN A 57 -17.05 -0.33 -7.04
N TRP A 58 -17.39 -0.89 -5.88
CA TRP A 58 -18.67 -1.55 -5.66
C TRP A 58 -19.72 -0.49 -5.30
N HIS A 59 -20.78 -0.39 -6.09
CA HIS A 59 -21.98 0.37 -5.75
C HIS A 59 -23.01 -0.58 -5.10
N PRO A 60 -23.64 -0.19 -3.97
CA PRO A 60 -24.72 -0.97 -3.39
C PRO A 60 -26.04 -0.62 -4.09
N GLN A 61 -26.68 -1.61 -4.71
CA GLN A 61 -28.10 -1.51 -5.07
C GLN A 61 -28.94 -2.18 -3.97
N THR A 62 -29.63 -1.35 -3.22
CA THR A 62 -30.77 -1.69 -2.37
C THR A 62 -31.91 -2.26 -3.20
N ARG A 63 -32.46 -3.41 -2.77
CA ARG A 63 -33.79 -3.87 -3.17
C ARG A 63 -34.49 -4.56 -1.99
N GLU A 64 -35.33 -3.79 -1.33
CA GLU A 64 -36.54 -4.18 -0.57
C GLU A 64 -37.57 -4.84 -1.54
N TYR A 65 -38.54 -5.71 -1.21
CA TYR A 65 -39.07 -6.41 -0.02
C TYR A 65 -39.84 -7.65 -0.56
N GLY A 66 -40.08 -8.67 0.28
CA GLY A 66 -41.06 -9.74 0.01
C GLY A 66 -41.04 -10.83 1.09
N GLU A 67 -42.00 -10.77 2.02
CA GLU A 67 -42.21 -11.63 3.19
C GLU A 67 -42.40 -13.14 2.86
N ALA A 68 -41.95 -14.02 3.76
CA ALA A 68 -42.81 -14.97 4.49
C ALA A 68 -41.98 -15.99 5.32
N GLY A 69 -42.34 -16.12 6.60
CA GLY A 69 -42.21 -17.37 7.37
C GLY A 69 -41.17 -17.38 8.49
N GLU A 70 -41.62 -17.15 9.72
CA GLU A 70 -40.91 -17.55 10.94
C GLU A 70 -40.63 -19.06 10.96
N PRO A 71 -39.49 -19.52 11.53
CA PRO A 71 -39.41 -20.84 12.12
C PRO A 71 -39.25 -20.74 13.64
N SER A 72 -40.39 -20.93 14.30
CA SER A 72 -40.60 -21.75 15.50
C SER A 72 -39.36 -22.21 16.27
N SER A 73 -39.26 -21.72 17.51
CA SER A 73 -38.51 -22.33 18.60
C SER A 73 -38.98 -23.76 18.86
N ASN A 74 -38.05 -24.74 18.81
CA ASN A 74 -37.95 -25.92 19.69
C ASN A 74 -37.16 -27.05 18.99
N VAL A 75 -35.90 -27.25 19.39
CA VAL A 75 -35.19 -28.53 19.18
C VAL A 75 -34.59 -28.95 20.53
N PRO A 76 -34.93 -30.14 21.06
CA PRO A 76 -34.51 -30.57 22.39
C PRO A 76 -33.00 -30.89 22.41
N PRO A 77 -32.32 -30.77 23.56
CA PRO A 77 -30.92 -31.13 23.67
C PRO A 77 -30.76 -32.65 23.51
N GLY A 78 -30.20 -33.07 22.38
CA GLY A 78 -29.84 -34.45 22.10
C GLY A 78 -28.76 -34.95 23.05
N ARG A 79 -29.21 -35.63 24.11
CA ARG A 79 -28.57 -36.69 24.90
C ARG A 79 -27.20 -37.15 24.36
N TRP A 80 -26.12 -36.63 24.94
CA TRP A 80 -24.77 -37.18 24.76
C TRP A 80 -24.55 -38.29 25.81
N GLY A 81 -24.49 -39.54 25.35
CA GLY A 81 -24.07 -40.67 26.19
C GLY A 81 -22.63 -40.48 26.66
N SER A 82 -22.38 -40.69 27.96
CA SER A 82 -21.07 -40.52 28.56
C SER A 82 -20.07 -41.55 28.01
N HIS A 83 -18.79 -41.21 28.02
CA HIS A 83 -17.68 -42.04 27.56
C HIS A 83 -17.55 -43.41 28.29
N GLN A 84 -18.34 -43.66 29.34
CA GLN A 84 -18.33 -44.90 30.13
C GLN A 84 -18.98 -46.10 29.40
N ASP A 85 -20.01 -45.86 28.57
CA ASP A 85 -20.78 -46.95 27.93
C ASP A 85 -19.95 -47.75 26.92
N THR A 86 -19.02 -47.10 26.23
CA THR A 86 -18.15 -47.76 25.25
C THR A 86 -17.12 -48.69 25.88
N THR A 87 -16.70 -48.42 27.12
CA THR A 87 -15.69 -49.23 27.82
C THR A 87 -16.33 -50.47 28.44
N ALA A 88 -17.53 -50.32 29.01
CA ALA A 88 -18.33 -51.43 29.56
C ALA A 88 -18.75 -52.46 28.50
N MET A 89 -19.06 -52.00 27.28
CA MET A 89 -19.40 -52.86 26.14
C MET A 89 -18.20 -53.68 25.65
N ILE A 90 -16.98 -53.14 25.75
CA ILE A 90 -15.73 -53.83 25.38
C ILE A 90 -15.38 -54.93 26.39
N SER A 91 -15.60 -54.71 27.69
CA SER A 91 -15.40 -55.73 28.73
C SER A 91 -16.37 -56.90 28.58
N ALA A 92 -17.65 -56.65 28.28
CA ALA A 92 -18.66 -57.70 28.13
C ALA A 92 -18.41 -58.62 26.90
N LEU A 93 -17.78 -58.08 25.85
CA LEU A 93 -17.40 -58.88 24.67
C LEU A 93 -16.15 -59.72 24.90
N LYS A 94 -15.25 -59.27 25.80
CA LYS A 94 -14.03 -60.01 26.15
C LYS A 94 -14.33 -61.23 27.04
N GLU A 95 -15.39 -61.15 27.84
CA GLU A 95 -15.87 -62.23 28.71
C GLU A 95 -16.53 -63.37 27.91
N LYS A 96 -17.14 -63.08 26.76
CA LYS A 96 -17.72 -64.09 25.84
C LYS A 96 -16.69 -64.88 25.02
N LEU A 97 -15.38 -64.69 25.25
CA LEU A 97 -14.29 -65.26 24.44
C LEU A 97 -13.53 -66.44 25.09
N GLN A 98 -14.03 -67.07 26.16
CA GLN A 98 -13.43 -68.33 26.63
C GLN A 98 -13.87 -69.53 25.74
N PRO A 99 -12.92 -70.34 25.23
CA PRO A 99 -13.25 -71.44 24.33
C PRO A 99 -13.69 -72.70 25.12
N PRO A 100 -14.78 -73.39 24.73
CA PRO A 100 -15.02 -74.76 25.16
C PRO A 100 -14.16 -75.74 24.34
N ALA A 101 -13.70 -76.79 25.01
CA ALA A 101 -12.90 -77.86 24.42
C ALA A 101 -13.74 -78.77 23.51
N SER A 102 -13.21 -78.98 22.29
CA SER A 102 -13.32 -80.14 21.39
C SER A 102 -14.67 -80.88 21.22
N THR A 103 -15.18 -80.89 19.98
CA THR A 103 -15.55 -82.11 19.21
C THR A 103 -15.87 -81.73 17.75
N GLU A 104 -15.82 -82.72 16.87
CA GLU A 104 -15.38 -82.63 15.48
C GLU A 104 -16.47 -82.26 14.43
N SER A 105 -15.97 -81.83 13.26
CA SER A 105 -16.62 -81.74 11.93
C SER A 105 -17.71 -80.70 11.64
N THR A 106 -18.42 -80.13 12.62
CA THR A 106 -19.27 -78.90 12.43
C THR A 106 -18.61 -77.62 12.96
N ALA A 107 -17.46 -77.76 13.63
CA ALA A 107 -16.75 -76.68 14.31
C ALA A 107 -16.10 -75.65 13.37
N ARG A 108 -15.71 -76.03 12.14
CA ARG A 108 -15.09 -75.10 11.18
C ARG A 108 -16.08 -74.09 10.61
N ASP A 109 -17.31 -74.51 10.33
CA ASP A 109 -18.36 -73.65 9.78
C ASP A 109 -18.87 -72.66 10.84
N GLY A 110 -19.05 -73.10 12.08
CA GLY A 110 -19.35 -72.23 13.22
C GLY A 110 -18.24 -71.22 13.54
N GLN A 111 -16.97 -71.63 13.45
CA GLN A 111 -15.82 -70.71 13.58
C GLN A 111 -15.74 -69.72 12.43
N LEU A 112 -15.99 -70.15 11.19
CA LEU A 112 -16.01 -69.29 10.01
C LEU A 112 -17.13 -68.24 10.13
N GLN A 113 -18.32 -68.65 10.58
CA GLN A 113 -19.46 -67.76 10.81
C GLN A 113 -19.17 -66.75 11.93
N ALA A 114 -18.59 -67.18 13.05
CA ALA A 114 -18.16 -66.29 14.13
C ALA A 114 -17.12 -65.26 13.65
N MET A 115 -16.16 -65.70 12.83
CA MET A 115 -15.15 -64.81 12.23
C MET A 115 -15.78 -63.80 11.25
N VAL A 116 -16.76 -64.21 10.45
CA VAL A 116 -17.51 -63.30 9.56
C VAL A 116 -18.29 -62.25 10.37
N HIS A 117 -18.98 -62.66 11.45
CA HIS A 117 -19.68 -61.72 12.33
C HIS A 117 -18.72 -60.71 12.97
N LEU A 118 -17.52 -61.13 13.36
CA LEU A 118 -16.50 -60.24 13.90
C LEU A 118 -16.01 -59.23 12.86
N ILE A 119 -15.80 -59.66 11.61
CA ILE A 119 -15.41 -58.78 10.50
C ILE A 119 -16.51 -57.74 10.22
N ILE A 120 -17.78 -58.15 10.24
CA ILE A 120 -18.92 -57.23 10.05
C ILE A 120 -18.97 -56.21 11.20
N ALA A 121 -18.84 -56.66 12.45
CA ALA A 121 -18.82 -55.79 13.62
C ALA A 121 -17.67 -54.78 13.58
N ASP A 122 -16.45 -55.20 13.22
CA ASP A 122 -15.32 -54.27 13.10
C ASP A 122 -15.47 -53.30 11.93
N LYS A 123 -16.05 -53.74 10.80
CA LYS A 123 -16.40 -52.82 9.69
C LYS A 123 -17.42 -51.76 10.12
N LEU A 124 -18.43 -52.13 10.90
CA LEU A 124 -19.42 -51.18 11.44
C LEU A 124 -18.76 -50.19 12.42
N ARG A 125 -17.90 -50.69 13.31
CA ARG A 125 -17.12 -49.88 14.25
C ARG A 125 -16.22 -48.86 13.52
N LEU A 126 -15.49 -49.30 12.49
CA LEU A 126 -14.63 -48.44 11.70
C LEU A 126 -15.41 -47.37 10.92
N ARG A 127 -16.61 -47.69 10.42
CA ARG A 127 -17.50 -46.71 9.78
C ARG A 127 -17.92 -45.64 10.78
N GLU A 128 -18.28 -46.02 12.00
CA GLU A 128 -18.68 -45.06 13.03
C GLU A 128 -17.50 -44.19 13.46
N LEU A 129 -16.30 -44.76 13.64
CA LEU A 129 -15.10 -43.97 13.93
C LEU A 129 -14.77 -42.97 12.81
N ARG A 130 -14.94 -43.35 11.54
CA ARG A 130 -14.75 -42.43 10.40
C ARG A 130 -15.79 -41.33 10.43
N ARG A 131 -17.06 -41.63 10.68
CA ARG A 131 -18.15 -40.66 10.83
C ARG A 131 -17.84 -39.65 11.92
N VAL A 132 -17.47 -40.10 13.13
CA VAL A 132 -17.13 -39.25 14.26
C VAL A 132 -15.91 -38.36 13.97
N ARG A 133 -14.86 -38.92 13.34
CA ARG A 133 -13.68 -38.14 12.92
C ARG A 133 -14.04 -37.08 11.90
N GLN A 134 -14.89 -37.40 10.94
CA GLN A 134 -15.32 -36.49 9.89
C GLN A 134 -16.18 -35.35 10.46
N ILE A 135 -17.08 -35.65 11.41
CA ILE A 135 -17.86 -34.65 12.15
C ILE A 135 -16.92 -33.72 12.92
N ARG A 136 -15.96 -34.27 13.67
CA ARG A 136 -14.98 -33.46 14.42
C ARG A 136 -14.12 -32.59 13.51
N TYR A 137 -13.71 -33.12 12.36
CA TYR A 137 -12.94 -32.37 11.37
C TYR A 137 -13.75 -31.21 10.79
N ARG A 138 -15.03 -31.44 10.42
CA ARG A 138 -15.93 -30.39 9.94
C ARG A 138 -16.14 -29.31 11.00
N LYS A 139 -16.48 -29.72 12.23
CA LYS A 139 -16.64 -28.81 13.36
C LYS A 139 -15.38 -27.97 13.60
N LYS A 140 -14.19 -28.58 13.62
CA LYS A 140 -12.92 -27.83 13.78
C LYS A 140 -12.69 -26.82 12.65
N LYS A 141 -13.07 -27.15 11.43
CA LYS A 141 -12.94 -26.25 10.27
C LYS A 141 -13.93 -25.08 10.38
N ASP A 142 -15.15 -25.36 10.80
CA ASP A 142 -16.20 -24.36 10.98
C ASP A 142 -15.84 -23.42 12.15
N ASP A 143 -15.40 -23.97 13.29
CA ASP A 143 -14.94 -23.19 14.45
C ASP A 143 -13.77 -22.24 14.08
N TYR A 144 -12.83 -22.72 13.26
CA TYR A 144 -11.73 -21.88 12.76
C TYR A 144 -12.21 -20.76 11.84
N ALA A 145 -13.14 -21.06 10.92
CA ALA A 145 -13.73 -20.06 10.03
C ALA A 145 -14.49 -18.99 10.83
N ASN A 146 -15.27 -19.40 11.82
CA ASN A 146 -16.01 -18.50 12.71
C ASN A 146 -15.06 -17.61 13.53
N SER A 147 -14.00 -18.19 14.10
CA SER A 147 -13.00 -17.41 14.84
C SER A 147 -12.31 -16.35 13.98
N LEU A 148 -12.05 -16.67 12.70
CA LEU A 148 -11.43 -15.73 11.77
C LEU A 148 -12.40 -14.61 11.39
N ASP A 149 -13.68 -14.93 11.19
CA ASP A 149 -14.72 -13.94 10.92
C ASP A 149 -14.89 -12.95 12.09
N GLU A 150 -14.89 -13.43 13.33
CA GLU A 150 -14.95 -12.53 14.50
C GLU A 150 -13.71 -11.68 14.66
N GLY A 151 -12.52 -12.22 14.35
CA GLY A 151 -11.30 -11.40 14.27
C GLY A 151 -11.42 -10.29 13.23
N ASN A 152 -11.96 -10.58 12.05
CA ASN A 152 -12.19 -9.58 11.00
C ASN A 152 -13.21 -8.52 11.41
N LYS A 153 -14.32 -8.91 12.06
CA LYS A 153 -15.32 -7.95 12.57
C LYS A 153 -14.69 -7.03 13.61
N GLN A 154 -13.91 -7.58 14.54
CA GLN A 154 -13.21 -6.80 15.56
C GLN A 154 -12.24 -5.79 14.94
N LEU A 155 -11.44 -6.22 13.95
CA LEU A 155 -10.51 -5.33 13.26
C LEU A 155 -11.22 -4.22 12.48
N ARG A 156 -12.37 -4.51 11.87
CA ARG A 156 -13.17 -3.48 11.16
C ARG A 156 -13.68 -2.42 12.13
N VAL A 157 -14.18 -2.84 13.29
CA VAL A 157 -14.62 -1.92 14.35
C VAL A 157 -13.45 -1.07 14.86
N GLU A 158 -12.27 -1.67 15.07
CA GLU A 158 -11.09 -0.95 15.51
C GLU A 158 -10.61 0.09 14.49
N ILE A 159 -10.61 -0.26 13.19
CA ILE A 159 -10.29 0.68 12.10
C ILE A 159 -11.25 1.87 12.10
N GLU A 160 -12.55 1.62 12.27
CA GLU A 160 -13.56 2.67 12.31
C GLU A 160 -13.40 3.58 13.54
N GLN A 161 -13.15 3.00 14.72
CA GLN A 161 -12.85 3.75 15.94
C GLN A 161 -11.58 4.61 15.82
N LEU A 162 -10.52 4.07 15.22
CA LEU A 162 -9.29 4.81 14.97
C LEU A 162 -9.51 5.93 13.94
N ALA A 163 -10.32 5.69 12.91
CA ALA A 163 -10.70 6.70 11.94
C ALA A 163 -11.52 7.84 12.59
N ASP A 164 -12.46 7.51 13.48
CA ASP A 164 -13.24 8.48 14.26
C ASP A 164 -12.39 9.30 15.21
N ARG A 165 -11.46 8.64 15.92
CA ARG A 165 -10.50 9.33 16.78
C ARG A 165 -9.64 10.29 15.98
N ARG A 166 -9.16 9.88 14.79
CA ARG A 166 -8.41 10.75 13.88
C ARG A 166 -9.26 11.94 13.42
N ARG A 167 -10.51 11.73 12.99
CA ARG A 167 -11.44 12.80 12.60
C ARG A 167 -11.65 13.79 13.74
N SER A 168 -11.86 13.30 14.96
CA SER A 168 -12.07 14.11 16.16
C SER A 168 -10.84 14.94 16.53
N VAL A 169 -9.64 14.35 16.47
CA VAL A 169 -8.38 15.09 16.68
C VAL A 169 -8.22 16.19 15.64
N LEU A 170 -8.50 15.92 14.36
CA LEU A 170 -8.43 16.94 13.30
C LEU A 170 -9.44 18.08 13.50
N ALA A 171 -10.63 17.78 14.04
CA ALA A 171 -11.65 18.80 14.33
C ALA A 171 -11.36 19.62 15.60
N ALA A 172 -10.68 19.02 16.60
CA ALA A 172 -10.36 19.66 17.87
C ALA A 172 -9.10 20.53 17.83
N VAL A 173 -8.23 20.35 16.84
CA VAL A 173 -7.07 21.23 16.61
C VAL A 173 -7.59 22.53 16.00
N PRO A 174 -7.39 23.71 16.64
CA PRO A 174 -7.73 24.99 16.04
C PRO A 174 -7.08 25.07 14.66
N ALA A 175 -7.79 25.59 13.66
CA ALA A 175 -7.30 25.78 12.29
C ALA A 175 -6.17 26.84 12.18
N LYS A 176 -5.20 26.82 13.09
CA LYS A 176 -3.89 27.39 12.82
C LYS A 176 -3.31 26.56 11.69
N LYS A 177 -3.26 27.16 10.50
CA LYS A 177 -2.57 26.57 9.35
C LYS A 177 -1.18 26.17 9.83
N SER A 178 -0.93 24.87 9.91
CA SER A 178 0.40 24.35 10.19
C SER A 178 1.25 24.53 8.94
N GLY A 179 2.54 24.85 9.08
CA GLY A 179 3.46 24.90 7.92
C GLY A 179 3.40 23.62 7.08
N TRP A 180 3.15 22.47 7.71
CA TRP A 180 2.93 21.18 7.03
C TRP A 180 1.70 21.20 6.12
N SER A 181 0.56 21.68 6.63
CA SER A 181 -0.68 21.78 5.84
C SER A 181 -0.52 22.76 4.67
N VAL A 182 0.22 23.85 4.88
CA VAL A 182 0.52 24.83 3.83
C VAL A 182 1.41 24.21 2.76
N ALA A 183 2.45 23.47 3.13
CA ALA A 183 3.33 22.82 2.15
C ALA A 183 2.58 21.75 1.33
N VAL A 184 1.77 20.90 1.96
CA VAL A 184 0.99 19.88 1.23
C VAL A 184 0.02 20.55 0.25
N GLU A 185 -0.70 21.59 0.68
CA GLU A 185 -1.62 22.30 -0.21
C GLU A 185 -0.89 23.07 -1.31
N TYR A 186 0.31 23.59 -1.03
CA TYR A 186 1.17 24.20 -2.04
C TYR A 186 1.49 23.22 -3.17
N PHE A 187 1.97 21.99 -2.87
CA PHE A 187 2.25 21.01 -3.92
C PHE A 187 0.99 20.58 -4.67
N ARG A 188 -0.12 20.40 -3.97
CA ARG A 188 -1.41 20.08 -4.60
C ARG A 188 -1.84 21.16 -5.61
N LEU A 189 -1.70 22.43 -5.25
CA LEU A 189 -2.11 23.54 -6.09
C LEU A 189 -1.17 23.76 -7.28
N PHE A 190 0.13 23.51 -7.12
CA PHE A 190 1.14 23.74 -8.17
C PHE A 190 1.61 22.45 -8.87
N GLN A 191 0.96 21.31 -8.63
CA GLN A 191 1.35 20.02 -9.20
C GLN A 191 1.49 20.09 -10.74
N LEU A 192 0.49 20.65 -11.42
CA LEU A 192 0.49 20.83 -12.88
C LEU A 192 0.93 22.24 -13.29
N GLY A 193 1.50 23.00 -12.36
CA GLY A 193 1.85 24.41 -12.50
C GLY A 193 0.62 25.32 -12.61
N ILE A 194 0.71 26.40 -13.39
CA ILE A 194 -0.37 27.38 -13.59
C ILE A 194 -0.96 27.21 -14.98
N PRO A 195 -2.25 26.85 -15.10
CA PRO A 195 -2.90 26.69 -16.41
C PRO A 195 -3.10 28.04 -17.10
N ASP A 196 -3.03 28.02 -18.44
CA ASP A 196 -3.34 29.19 -19.25
C ASP A 196 -4.78 29.67 -19.02
N THR A 197 -4.90 30.94 -18.66
CA THR A 197 -6.17 31.59 -18.30
C THR A 197 -7.12 31.71 -19.51
N SER A 198 -6.70 31.33 -20.72
CA SER A 198 -7.46 31.46 -21.97
C SER A 198 -8.39 30.28 -22.30
N ALA A 199 -8.25 29.11 -21.68
CA ALA A 199 -8.92 27.89 -22.16
C ALA A 199 -10.02 27.30 -21.24
N SER A 200 -10.09 27.69 -19.97
CA SER A 200 -11.09 27.16 -19.03
C SER A 200 -11.68 28.30 -18.21
N GLY A 201 -12.99 28.51 -18.30
CA GLY A 201 -13.74 29.59 -17.63
C GLY A 201 -13.75 29.55 -16.10
N VAL A 202 -12.84 28.81 -15.46
CA VAL A 202 -12.62 28.77 -14.02
C VAL A 202 -11.17 29.20 -13.75
N SER A 203 -11.02 30.32 -13.04
CA SER A 203 -9.73 30.96 -12.77
C SER A 203 -8.92 30.17 -11.72
N SER A 204 -8.31 29.04 -12.11
CA SER A 204 -7.39 28.27 -11.26
C SER A 204 -6.21 29.12 -10.77
N SER A 205 -5.79 30.12 -11.57
CA SER A 205 -4.81 31.14 -11.18
C SER A 205 -5.28 31.98 -9.98
N CYS A 206 -6.58 32.27 -9.86
CA CYS A 206 -7.12 33.01 -8.71
C CYS A 206 -7.01 32.21 -7.40
N ALA A 207 -7.29 30.90 -7.43
CA ALA A 207 -7.17 30.05 -6.24
C ALA A 207 -5.72 29.93 -5.75
N GLN A 208 -4.76 29.73 -6.66
CA GLN A 208 -3.32 29.71 -6.36
C GLN A 208 -2.85 31.05 -5.77
N ILE A 209 -3.22 32.18 -6.40
CA ILE A 209 -2.86 33.53 -5.92
C ILE A 209 -3.49 33.81 -4.54
N ALA A 210 -4.78 33.49 -4.36
CA ALA A 210 -5.48 33.68 -3.09
C ALA A 210 -4.84 32.84 -1.98
N PHE A 211 -4.48 31.58 -2.28
CA PHE A 211 -3.75 30.71 -1.36
C PHE A 211 -2.42 31.35 -0.95
N LEU A 212 -1.56 31.75 -1.90
CA LEU A 212 -0.28 32.35 -1.57
C LEU A 212 -0.42 33.64 -0.75
N LYS A 213 -1.35 34.53 -1.10
CA LYS A 213 -1.61 35.76 -0.32
C LYS A 213 -2.05 35.46 1.13
N ALA A 214 -2.75 34.35 1.33
CA ALA A 214 -3.28 33.93 2.62
C ALA A 214 -2.32 33.07 3.46
N THR A 215 -1.22 32.57 2.89
CA THR A 215 -0.28 31.67 3.58
C THR A 215 1.17 32.15 3.56
N MET A 216 1.53 33.08 2.69
CA MET A 216 2.89 33.61 2.55
C MET A 216 2.99 35.01 3.15
N ALA A 217 4.19 35.37 3.61
CA ALA A 217 4.51 36.76 3.93
C ALA A 217 4.47 37.62 2.64
N PRO A 218 4.09 38.91 2.71
CA PRO A 218 4.10 39.79 1.53
C PRO A 218 5.46 39.86 0.83
N ASP A 219 6.53 39.76 1.63
CA ASP A 219 7.95 39.77 1.31
C ASP A 219 8.58 38.37 1.31
N VAL A 220 7.77 37.32 1.05
CA VAL A 220 8.26 35.94 1.00
C VAL A 220 9.45 35.81 0.03
N LEU A 221 10.56 35.23 0.50
CA LEU A 221 11.71 34.97 -0.35
C LEU A 221 11.49 33.67 -1.12
N PHE A 222 11.45 33.72 -2.45
CA PHE A 222 11.32 32.56 -3.32
C PHE A 222 12.59 32.38 -4.14
N ASN A 223 13.40 31.39 -3.79
CA ASN A 223 14.75 31.19 -4.35
C ASN A 223 15.59 32.49 -4.23
N THR A 224 15.77 33.22 -5.33
CA THR A 224 16.52 34.48 -5.41
C THR A 224 15.63 35.72 -5.43
N ASP A 225 14.31 35.55 -5.58
CA ASP A 225 13.35 36.62 -5.76
C ASP A 225 12.50 36.87 -4.51
N CYS A 226 11.74 37.97 -4.51
CA CYS A 226 10.94 38.39 -3.37
C CYS A 226 9.47 38.63 -3.74
N GLY A 227 8.58 38.17 -2.88
CA GLY A 227 7.15 38.40 -2.88
C GLY A 227 6.34 37.34 -3.63
N VAL A 228 5.02 37.35 -3.37
CA VAL A 228 4.07 36.38 -3.95
C VAL A 228 4.07 36.40 -5.48
N LYS A 229 4.32 37.56 -6.10
CA LYS A 229 4.39 37.68 -7.55
C LYS A 229 5.54 36.88 -8.15
N ALA A 230 6.68 36.77 -7.46
CA ALA A 230 7.81 35.99 -7.93
C ALA A 230 7.49 34.49 -7.96
N VAL A 231 6.84 33.99 -6.90
CA VAL A 231 6.38 32.59 -6.83
C VAL A 231 5.46 32.27 -8.02
N ILE A 232 4.45 33.12 -8.26
CA ILE A 232 3.50 32.94 -9.36
C ILE A 232 4.20 33.03 -10.71
N GLY A 233 5.08 34.02 -10.91
CA GLY A 233 5.83 34.22 -12.14
C GLY A 233 6.66 32.99 -12.49
N ASN A 234 7.39 32.44 -11.53
CA ASN A 234 8.20 31.24 -11.74
C ASN A 234 7.34 30.05 -12.21
N TRP A 235 6.23 29.77 -11.52
CA TRP A 235 5.35 28.67 -11.94
C TRP A 235 4.68 28.92 -13.28
N TYR A 236 4.35 30.17 -13.59
CA TYR A 236 3.85 30.54 -14.90
C TYR A 236 4.87 30.25 -16.00
N TYR A 237 6.13 30.69 -15.84
CA TYR A 237 7.17 30.41 -16.83
C TYR A 237 7.44 28.91 -17.00
N ILE A 238 7.54 28.16 -15.90
CA ILE A 238 7.74 26.70 -15.96
C ILE A 238 6.59 26.02 -16.71
N SER A 239 5.34 26.41 -16.46
CA SER A 239 4.17 25.86 -17.16
C SER A 239 4.14 26.19 -18.65
N GLN A 240 4.64 27.35 -19.05
CA GLN A 240 4.73 27.74 -20.46
C GLN A 240 5.87 27.01 -21.17
N TRP A 241 7.01 26.86 -20.51
CA TRP A 241 8.21 26.34 -21.13
C TRP A 241 8.19 24.83 -21.33
N PHE A 242 7.57 24.08 -20.42
CA PHE A 242 7.63 22.63 -20.41
C PHE A 242 6.26 22.01 -20.64
N ALA A 243 6.18 21.08 -21.59
CA ALA A 243 4.99 20.26 -21.76
C ALA A 243 4.94 19.17 -20.69
N LYS A 244 3.72 18.73 -20.33
CA LYS A 244 3.47 17.66 -19.35
C LYS A 244 4.21 17.88 -18.02
N PHE A 245 4.28 19.13 -17.59
CA PHE A 245 4.82 19.47 -16.28
C PHE A 245 3.98 18.81 -15.17
N ASP A 246 4.63 18.06 -14.30
CA ASP A 246 4.02 17.42 -13.14
C ASP A 246 5.03 17.41 -11.97
N MET A 247 4.62 17.95 -10.83
CA MET A 247 5.43 18.03 -9.62
C MET A 247 4.72 17.33 -8.46
N GLU A 248 5.25 16.18 -8.07
CA GLU A 248 4.72 15.36 -7.00
C GLU A 248 5.51 15.57 -5.70
N LEU A 249 4.77 15.56 -4.58
CA LEU A 249 5.34 15.50 -3.24
C LEU A 249 5.61 14.04 -2.86
N ASP A 250 6.89 13.66 -2.79
CA ASP A 250 7.31 12.31 -2.44
C ASP A 250 7.36 12.11 -0.91
N ALA A 251 7.95 13.08 -0.20
CA ALA A 251 8.02 13.05 1.25
C ALA A 251 8.06 14.45 1.85
N LEU A 252 7.56 14.61 3.08
CA LEU A 252 7.62 15.84 3.84
C LEU A 252 8.20 15.56 5.22
N GLY A 253 9.16 16.37 5.65
CA GLY A 253 9.90 16.18 6.90
C GLY A 253 10.38 17.50 7.49
N THR A 254 10.96 17.47 8.69
CA THR A 254 11.65 18.61 9.30
C THR A 254 13.16 18.46 9.14
N GLY A 255 13.82 19.54 8.70
CA GLY A 255 15.27 19.68 8.72
C GLY A 255 15.81 20.02 10.11
N SER A 256 17.14 20.10 10.19
CA SER A 256 17.89 20.32 11.44
C SER A 256 17.60 21.65 12.14
N SER A 257 17.06 22.64 11.43
CA SER A 257 16.75 23.99 11.91
C SER A 257 15.25 24.24 12.13
N GLY A 258 14.42 23.19 12.13
CA GLY A 258 12.95 23.34 12.15
C GLY A 258 12.36 23.81 10.82
N THR A 259 13.18 24.01 9.79
CA THR A 259 12.75 24.24 8.40
C THR A 259 12.01 23.02 7.88
N LEU A 260 10.88 23.22 7.23
CA LEU A 260 10.14 22.13 6.63
C LEU A 260 10.76 21.76 5.27
N VAL A 261 11.09 20.50 5.06
CA VAL A 261 11.77 20.00 3.86
C VAL A 261 10.87 19.01 3.15
N ALA A 262 10.50 19.32 1.93
CA ALA A 262 9.79 18.46 1.01
C ALA A 262 10.79 17.83 0.02
N LYS A 263 10.69 16.53 -0.20
CA LYS A 263 11.29 15.85 -1.34
C LYS A 263 10.26 15.79 -2.45
N THR A 264 10.67 16.12 -3.67
CA THR A 264 9.78 16.20 -4.81
C THR A 264 10.30 15.35 -5.97
N VAL A 265 9.38 14.90 -6.80
CA VAL A 265 9.68 14.32 -8.11
C VAL A 265 9.01 15.20 -9.14
N THR A 266 9.79 15.75 -10.07
CA THR A 266 9.29 16.63 -11.13
C THR A 266 9.52 15.98 -12.48
N SER A 267 8.45 15.83 -13.25
CA SER A 267 8.47 15.31 -14.62
C SER A 267 8.19 16.43 -15.60
N ILE A 268 8.98 16.52 -16.67
CA ILE A 268 8.81 17.50 -17.75
C ILE A 268 9.12 16.86 -19.10
N THR A 269 8.52 17.34 -20.17
CA THR A 269 8.90 16.97 -21.55
C THR A 269 9.52 18.17 -22.26
N ILE A 270 10.71 17.98 -22.84
CA ILE A 270 11.36 18.97 -23.68
C ILE A 270 10.75 18.88 -25.08
N THR A 271 10.08 19.94 -25.49
CA THR A 271 9.47 20.05 -26.83
C THR A 271 10.24 21.04 -27.71
N GLU A 272 9.88 21.14 -28.98
CA GLU A 272 10.40 22.20 -29.85
C GLU A 272 10.15 23.60 -29.26
N HIS A 273 8.98 23.82 -28.65
CA HIS A 273 8.68 25.07 -27.95
C HIS A 273 9.67 25.33 -26.82
N THR A 274 9.96 24.30 -26.01
CA THR A 274 10.94 24.36 -24.93
C THR A 274 12.33 24.72 -25.47
N ILE A 275 12.79 24.09 -26.55
CA ILE A 275 14.08 24.41 -27.16
C ILE A 275 14.13 25.87 -27.58
N ARG A 276 13.12 26.35 -28.33
CA ARG A 276 13.09 27.74 -28.84
C ARG A 276 13.03 28.79 -27.72
N LYS A 277 12.37 28.48 -26.60
CA LYS A 277 12.20 29.44 -25.49
C LYS A 277 13.30 29.34 -24.43
N VAL A 278 13.67 28.13 -24.01
CA VAL A 278 14.57 27.89 -22.88
C VAL A 278 16.03 27.72 -23.33
N PHE A 279 16.23 27.11 -24.49
CA PHE A 279 17.55 26.79 -25.04
C PHE A 279 17.74 27.40 -26.45
N PRO A 280 17.51 28.72 -26.62
CA PRO A 280 17.47 29.33 -27.96
C PRO A 280 18.79 29.16 -28.73
N HIS A 281 19.92 29.08 -28.02
CA HIS A 281 21.25 28.83 -28.60
C HIS A 281 21.42 27.44 -29.22
N LEU A 282 20.51 26.50 -28.96
CA LEU A 282 20.52 25.18 -29.60
C LEU A 282 19.71 25.15 -30.91
N THR A 283 19.06 26.25 -31.28
CA THR A 283 18.43 26.41 -32.60
C THR A 283 19.50 26.71 -33.66
N SER A 284 19.27 26.27 -34.90
CA SER A 284 20.19 26.49 -36.02
C SER A 284 19.40 26.97 -37.22
N SER A 285 19.79 28.09 -37.83
CA SER A 285 19.21 28.56 -39.09
C SER A 285 19.69 27.79 -40.31
N GLU A 286 20.81 27.07 -40.19
CA GLU A 286 21.48 26.37 -41.28
C GLU A 286 20.96 24.93 -41.45
N ASP A 287 20.40 24.35 -40.39
CA ASP A 287 19.85 22.99 -40.41
C ASP A 287 18.40 23.00 -40.93
N PRO A 288 18.00 22.09 -41.84
CA PRO A 288 16.62 22.01 -42.34
C PRO A 288 15.56 21.82 -41.25
N SER A 289 15.92 21.19 -40.13
CA SER A 289 15.05 21.01 -38.96
C SER A 289 14.94 22.28 -38.10
N GLY A 290 15.78 23.30 -38.33
CA GLY A 290 15.87 24.48 -37.49
C GLY A 290 16.59 24.24 -36.15
N MET A 291 17.18 23.07 -35.95
CA MET A 291 17.70 22.59 -34.67
C MET A 291 19.14 22.06 -34.80
N SER A 292 19.98 22.33 -33.81
CA SER A 292 21.30 21.70 -33.70
C SER A 292 21.20 20.20 -33.39
N PRO A 293 22.24 19.39 -33.66
CA PRO A 293 22.27 17.98 -33.29
C PRO A 293 21.98 17.75 -31.80
N LEU A 294 22.47 18.64 -30.93
CA LEU A 294 22.23 18.57 -29.50
C LEU A 294 20.75 18.83 -29.13
N ALA A 295 20.08 19.76 -29.83
CA ALA A 295 18.64 19.97 -29.66
C ALA A 295 17.82 18.74 -30.10
N GLN A 296 18.23 18.07 -31.20
CA GLN A 296 17.55 16.86 -31.68
C GLN A 296 17.65 15.71 -30.67
N GLU A 297 18.77 15.58 -29.93
CA GLU A 297 18.90 14.60 -28.85
C GLU A 297 17.94 14.86 -27.66
N LEU A 298 17.61 16.13 -27.40
CA LEU A 298 16.73 16.56 -26.32
C LEU A 298 15.24 16.54 -26.69
N LEU A 299 14.93 16.64 -27.98
CA LEU A 299 13.56 16.78 -28.46
C LEU A 299 12.69 15.57 -28.08
N ASP A 300 11.49 15.88 -27.58
CA ASP A 300 10.47 14.95 -27.10
C ASP A 300 10.94 13.99 -26.00
N LYS A 301 12.02 14.35 -25.29
CA LYS A 301 12.50 13.58 -24.13
C LYS A 301 11.80 14.04 -22.87
N THR A 302 11.38 13.07 -22.07
CA THR A 302 10.85 13.30 -20.73
C THR A 302 11.98 13.19 -19.72
N LEU A 303 12.18 14.24 -18.93
CA LEU A 303 13.12 14.24 -17.81
C LEU A 303 12.34 14.03 -16.52
N VAL A 304 12.85 13.13 -15.67
CA VAL A 304 12.37 12.94 -14.30
C VAL A 304 13.47 13.40 -13.36
N MET A 305 13.15 14.39 -12.54
CA MET A 305 14.09 15.11 -11.69
C MET A 305 13.70 14.92 -10.24
N HIS A 306 14.68 14.66 -9.38
CA HIS A 306 14.48 14.66 -7.95
C HIS A 306 14.81 16.04 -7.41
N GLY A 307 13.94 16.55 -6.54
CA GLY A 307 14.07 17.88 -5.99
C GLY A 307 13.90 17.93 -4.49
N THR A 308 14.26 19.08 -3.94
CA THR A 308 13.98 19.44 -2.56
C THR A 308 13.40 20.85 -2.51
N THR A 309 12.32 21.02 -1.75
CA THR A 309 11.76 22.35 -1.45
C THR A 309 11.79 22.57 0.04
N ARG A 310 12.37 23.69 0.47
CA ARG A 310 12.47 24.08 1.88
C ARG A 310 11.53 25.24 2.15
N PHE A 311 10.72 25.12 3.20
CA PHE A 311 9.84 26.18 3.68
C PHE A 311 10.30 26.65 5.05
N GLU A 312 10.53 27.95 5.17
CA GLU A 312 10.73 28.62 6.45
C GLU A 312 9.40 29.13 6.96
N TRP A 313 8.89 28.49 8.01
CA TRP A 313 7.61 28.81 8.62
C TRP A 313 7.79 29.77 9.79
N ASP A 314 7.13 30.93 9.71
CA ASP A 314 7.00 31.85 10.83
C ASP A 314 5.81 31.43 11.70
N SER A 315 6.11 30.86 12.86
CA SER A 315 5.10 30.41 13.83
C SER A 315 4.36 31.55 14.52
N VAL A 316 4.92 32.77 14.55
CA VAL A 316 4.29 33.95 15.15
C VAL A 316 3.28 34.55 14.19
N ARG A 317 3.67 34.71 12.92
CA ARG A 317 2.81 35.29 11.87
C ARG A 317 1.91 34.26 11.18
N CYS A 318 2.10 32.98 11.47
CA CYS A 318 1.43 31.85 10.81
C CYS A 318 1.54 31.94 9.28
N ARG A 319 2.73 32.26 8.77
CA ARG A 319 3.00 32.46 7.34
C ARG A 319 4.35 31.88 6.96
N VAL A 320 4.52 31.52 5.70
CA VAL A 320 5.82 31.16 5.13
C VAL A 320 6.62 32.42 4.81
N GLY A 321 7.83 32.51 5.35
CA GLY A 321 8.77 33.60 5.10
C GLY A 321 9.72 33.34 3.94
N SER A 322 10.07 32.08 3.68
CA SER A 322 10.91 31.70 2.54
C SER A 322 10.55 30.33 1.98
N ILE A 323 10.69 30.20 0.66
CA ILE A 323 10.65 28.97 -0.09
C ILE A 323 11.95 28.88 -0.91
N ARG A 324 12.66 27.77 -0.78
CA ARG A 324 13.78 27.43 -1.67
C ARG A 324 13.52 26.09 -2.32
N SER A 325 13.20 26.09 -3.60
CA SER A 325 12.95 24.89 -4.40
C SER A 325 14.14 24.60 -5.30
N GLN A 326 14.56 23.36 -5.42
CA GLN A 326 15.65 22.92 -6.29
C GLN A 326 15.27 21.58 -6.91
N SER A 327 15.43 21.42 -8.22
CA SER A 327 15.23 20.14 -8.93
C SER A 327 16.44 19.82 -9.80
N ASP A 328 16.99 18.61 -9.67
CA ASP A 328 18.21 18.20 -10.37
C ASP A 328 17.95 17.88 -11.85
N MET A 329 18.20 18.84 -12.74
CA MET A 329 18.19 18.62 -14.19
C MET A 329 19.46 17.94 -14.71
N MET A 330 20.58 18.05 -13.98
CA MET A 330 21.89 17.56 -14.42
C MET A 330 21.91 16.05 -14.55
N THR A 331 21.45 15.35 -13.52
CA THR A 331 21.46 13.88 -13.49
C THR A 331 20.68 13.24 -14.65
N PRO A 332 19.42 13.60 -14.93
CA PRO A 332 18.69 13.01 -16.06
C PRO A 332 19.28 13.41 -17.41
N LEU A 333 19.80 14.63 -17.57
CA LEU A 333 20.47 15.05 -18.81
C LEU A 333 21.79 14.32 -19.05
N LEU A 334 22.58 14.08 -18.00
CA LEU A 334 23.82 13.32 -18.10
C LEU A 334 23.53 11.86 -18.50
N ARG A 335 22.47 11.26 -17.97
CA ARG A 335 22.01 9.92 -18.37
C ARG A 335 21.55 9.88 -19.84
N LEU A 336 20.91 10.96 -20.31
CA LEU A 336 20.40 11.07 -21.68
C LEU A 336 21.52 11.31 -22.70
N LEU A 337 22.41 12.27 -22.44
CA LEU A 337 23.42 12.76 -23.39
C LEU A 337 24.76 12.01 -23.27
N GLY A 338 24.99 11.32 -22.16
CA GLY A 338 26.17 10.48 -21.91
C GLY A 338 27.46 11.22 -21.53
N THR A 339 27.55 12.54 -21.77
CA THR A 339 28.77 13.32 -21.47
C THR A 339 28.47 14.65 -20.78
N LEU A 340 29.33 15.02 -19.83
CA LEU A 340 29.21 16.29 -19.10
C LEU A 340 29.43 17.50 -20.03
N GLU A 341 30.27 17.36 -21.05
CA GLU A 341 30.51 18.42 -22.04
C GLU A 341 29.21 18.80 -22.78
N LYS A 342 28.42 17.81 -23.22
CA LYS A 342 27.12 18.06 -23.85
C LYS A 342 26.17 18.75 -22.87
N VAL A 343 26.09 18.29 -21.62
CA VAL A 343 25.23 18.91 -20.59
C VAL A 343 25.65 20.35 -20.31
N ALA A 344 26.95 20.64 -20.23
CA ALA A 344 27.46 22.00 -20.06
C ALA A 344 27.06 22.91 -21.23
N ARG A 345 27.12 22.41 -22.48
CA ARG A 345 26.65 23.15 -23.66
C ARG A 345 25.15 23.44 -23.61
N VAL A 346 24.34 22.51 -23.10
CA VAL A 346 22.89 22.73 -22.89
C VAL A 346 22.65 23.95 -22.00
N PHE A 347 23.38 24.10 -20.88
CA PHE A 347 23.15 25.19 -19.92
C PHE A 347 23.92 26.49 -20.17
N SER A 348 24.89 26.50 -21.09
CA SER A 348 25.78 27.65 -21.34
C SER A 348 25.06 28.98 -21.55
N ASN A 349 24.07 29.02 -22.44
CA ASN A 349 23.24 30.19 -22.74
C ASN A 349 21.74 29.90 -22.54
N ALA A 350 21.42 28.93 -21.69
CA ALA A 350 20.04 28.61 -21.36
C ALA A 350 19.42 29.68 -20.45
N LEU A 351 18.11 29.92 -20.61
CA LEU A 351 17.30 30.76 -19.72
C LEU A 351 16.90 30.07 -18.41
N ILE A 352 17.40 28.85 -18.19
CA ILE A 352 17.15 28.07 -16.98
C ILE A 352 18.47 27.62 -16.36
N THR A 353 18.49 27.49 -15.04
CA THR A 353 19.60 26.90 -14.29
C THR A 353 19.46 25.37 -14.23
N PRO A 354 20.54 24.65 -13.91
CA PRO A 354 20.47 23.20 -13.71
C PRO A 354 19.61 22.76 -12.50
N GLU A 355 19.21 23.71 -11.64
CA GLU A 355 18.32 23.50 -10.50
C GLU A 355 16.83 23.77 -10.83
N LEU A 356 16.49 23.98 -12.11
CA LEU A 356 15.16 24.33 -12.62
C LEU A 356 14.68 25.73 -12.17
N HIS A 357 15.59 26.72 -12.10
CA HIS A 357 15.23 28.14 -11.86
C HIS A 357 15.26 28.94 -13.14
N CYS A 358 14.26 29.80 -13.33
CA CYS A 358 14.27 30.81 -14.39
C CYS A 358 15.40 31.82 -14.13
N LYS A 359 16.15 32.21 -15.17
CA LYS A 359 17.18 33.26 -15.09
C LYS A 359 16.64 34.65 -15.39
#